data_AF-A0A4R9FNA6-F1
#
_entry.id   AF-A0A4R9FNA6-F1
#
_cell.length_a   1.000
_cell.length_b   1.000
_cell.length_c   1.000
_cell.angle_alpha   90.00
_cell.angle_beta   90.00
_cell.angle_gamma   90.00
#
_symmetry.space_group_name_H-M   'P 1'
#
loop_
_entity.id
_entity.type
_entity.pdbx_description
1 polymer ?
#
loop_
_entity_poly.entity_id
_entity_poly.type
_entity_poly.pdbx_seq_one_letter_code
_entity_poly.pdbx_strand_id
1 'polypeptide(L)'
;MKYNIGALIVGLLFAIGLGLSGILQPANIVGFLDVFGKWNPTLLFTMAGAVGVHFITYKLIRKRKTPMFSKDWFIPTRQEITPALIIGSLIFGIGWGLGGYCPTVSVTTLASFETRPIIVFASIIFGMLLFGFMDKKTHLKSRLE
;
A
#
# COMPACT_ATOMS: atom_id res chain seq x y z
N MET A 1 -6.68 24.44 1.65
CA MET A 1 -6.73 24.11 3.11
C MET A 1 -7.67 22.97 3.45
N LYS A 2 -8.98 23.01 3.09
CA LYS A 2 -9.95 21.95 3.45
C LYS A 2 -9.50 20.52 3.07
N TYR A 3 -8.89 20.36 1.89
CA TYR A 3 -8.34 19.08 1.42
C TYR A 3 -7.23 18.53 2.35
N ASN A 4 -6.27 19.36 2.73
CA ASN A 4 -5.12 18.93 3.55
C ASN A 4 -5.56 18.52 4.97
N ILE A 5 -6.52 19.22 5.56
CA ILE A 5 -7.07 18.87 6.88
C ILE A 5 -7.83 17.55 6.78
N GLY A 6 -8.65 17.37 5.73
CA GLY A 6 -9.33 16.10 5.47
C GLY A 6 -8.35 14.94 5.30
N ALA A 7 -7.27 15.14 4.53
CA ALA A 7 -6.22 14.14 4.34
C ALA A 7 -5.51 13.78 5.66
N LEU A 8 -5.24 14.76 6.52
CA LEU A 8 -4.63 14.53 7.83
C LEU A 8 -5.55 13.70 8.74
N ILE A 9 -6.83 14.04 8.82
CA ILE A 9 -7.81 13.30 9.63
C ILE A 9 -7.93 11.86 9.14
N VAL A 10 -8.04 11.65 7.83
CA VAL A 10 -8.13 10.31 7.24
C VAL A 10 -6.84 9.53 7.49
N GLY A 11 -5.67 10.16 7.33
CA GLY A 11 -4.38 9.54 7.61
C GLY A 11 -4.24 9.11 9.08
N LEU A 12 -4.69 9.96 10.02
CA LEU A 12 -4.68 9.65 11.45
C LEU A 12 -5.61 8.48 11.78
N LEU A 13 -6.85 8.51 11.28
CA LEU A 13 -7.81 7.42 11.44
C LEU A 13 -7.28 6.10 10.88
N PHE A 14 -6.63 6.16 9.72
CA PHE A 14 -6.01 5.00 9.09
C PHE A 14 -4.85 4.44 9.90
N ALA A 15 -3.95 5.30 10.40
CA ALA A 15 -2.83 4.89 11.25
C ALA A 15 -3.31 4.23 12.56
N ILE A 16 -4.34 4.81 13.19
CA ILE A 16 -4.97 4.23 14.39
C ILE A 16 -5.58 2.86 14.07
N GLY A 17 -6.31 2.74 12.95
CA GLY A 17 -6.89 1.48 12.49
C GLY A 17 -5.83 0.40 12.26
N LEU A 18 -4.69 0.75 11.65
CA LEU A 18 -3.58 -0.18 11.47
C LEU A 18 -3.00 -0.65 12.82
N GLY A 19 -2.82 0.26 13.77
CA GLY A 19 -2.38 -0.07 15.13
C GLY A 19 -3.33 -1.05 15.83
N LEU A 20 -4.63 -0.80 15.75
CA LEU A 20 -5.66 -1.66 16.35
C LEU A 20 -5.79 -3.02 15.66
N SER A 21 -5.54 -3.08 14.35
CA SER A 21 -5.67 -4.31 13.56
C SER A 21 -4.57 -5.36 13.84
N GLY A 22 -3.49 -4.99 14.53
CA GLY A 22 -2.34 -5.87 14.78
C GLY A 22 -1.46 -6.14 13.55
N ILE A 23 -1.77 -5.57 12.38
CA ILE A 23 -1.00 -5.75 11.14
C ILE A 23 0.40 -5.12 11.20
N LEU A 24 0.66 -4.27 12.20
CA LEU A 24 1.98 -3.67 12.41
C LEU A 24 3.04 -4.69 12.84
N GLN A 25 2.63 -5.89 13.29
CA GLN A 25 3.55 -6.96 13.63
C GLN A 25 3.92 -7.77 12.38
N PRO A 26 5.21 -7.82 11.97
CA PRO A 26 5.66 -8.59 10.82
C PRO A 26 5.34 -10.09 10.93
N ALA A 27 5.21 -10.61 12.15
CA ALA A 27 4.85 -12.00 12.40
C ALA A 27 3.46 -12.37 11.85
N ASN A 28 2.48 -11.44 11.90
CA ASN A 28 1.13 -11.69 11.38
C ASN A 28 1.11 -11.76 9.85
N ILE A 29 1.99 -10.97 9.24
CA ILE A 29 2.22 -10.86 7.81
C ILE A 29 2.91 -12.12 7.27
N VAL A 30 4.03 -12.52 7.89
CA VAL A 30 4.78 -13.73 7.53
C VAL A 30 3.96 -14.99 7.83
N GLY A 31 3.29 -15.05 8.99
CA GLY A 31 2.43 -16.17 9.36
C GLY A 31 1.23 -16.35 8.43
N PHE A 32 0.74 -15.28 7.80
CA PHE A 32 -0.27 -15.41 6.75
C PHE A 32 0.28 -15.99 5.44
N LEU A 33 1.53 -15.67 5.08
CA LEU A 33 2.19 -16.25 3.90
C LEU A 33 2.68 -17.68 4.12
N ASP A 34 2.88 -18.11 5.37
CA ASP A 34 3.32 -19.45 5.72
C ASP A 34 2.17 -20.47 5.63
N VAL A 35 1.67 -20.70 4.40
CA VAL A 35 0.54 -21.61 4.11
C VAL A 35 0.89 -23.08 4.40
N PHE A 36 2.17 -23.45 4.30
CA PHE A 36 2.64 -24.83 4.52
C PHE A 36 3.06 -25.11 5.96
N GLY A 37 3.19 -24.09 6.81
CA GLY A 37 3.63 -24.19 8.19
C GLY A 37 2.54 -23.81 9.19
N LYS A 38 2.82 -22.81 10.04
CA LYS A 38 1.89 -22.36 11.09
C LYS A 38 1.05 -21.20 10.57
N TRP A 39 0.16 -21.52 9.63
CA TRP A 39 -0.66 -20.52 8.95
C TRP A 39 -1.53 -19.71 9.93
N ASN A 40 -1.41 -18.38 9.89
CA ASN A 40 -2.15 -17.44 10.73
C ASN A 40 -3.21 -16.68 9.89
N PRO A 41 -4.51 -16.94 10.08
CA PRO A 41 -5.58 -16.31 9.29
C PRO A 41 -5.93 -14.89 9.73
N THR A 42 -5.29 -14.33 10.77
CA THR A 42 -5.62 -12.98 11.30
C THR A 42 -5.61 -11.91 10.21
N LEU A 43 -4.61 -11.97 9.31
CA LEU A 43 -4.50 -11.01 8.21
C LEU A 43 -5.70 -11.10 7.24
N LEU A 44 -6.21 -12.32 6.99
CA LEU A 44 -7.34 -12.55 6.10
C LEU A 44 -8.59 -11.82 6.60
N PHE A 45 -8.90 -11.91 7.90
CA PHE A 45 -10.06 -11.24 8.48
C PHE A 45 -9.95 -9.72 8.41
N THR A 46 -8.76 -9.18 8.71
CA THR A 46 -8.49 -7.74 8.59
C THR A 46 -8.64 -7.25 7.15
N MET A 47 -8.07 -7.98 6.18
CA MET A 47 -8.18 -7.64 4.76
C MET A 47 -9.63 -7.76 4.26
N ALA A 48 -10.32 -8.85 4.61
CA ALA A 48 -11.72 -9.06 4.21
C ALA A 48 -12.64 -7.96 4.77
N GLY A 49 -12.45 -7.57 6.03
CA GLY A 49 -13.19 -6.46 6.65
C GLY A 49 -12.91 -5.14 5.95
N ALA A 50 -11.63 -4.81 5.71
CA ALA A 50 -11.24 -3.58 5.03
C ALA A 50 -11.81 -3.51 3.59
N VAL A 51 -11.66 -4.59 2.82
CA VAL A 51 -12.17 -4.69 1.45
C VAL A 51 -13.70 -4.64 1.43
N GLY A 52 -14.38 -5.34 2.34
CA GLY A 52 -15.84 -5.34 2.42
C GLY A 52 -16.41 -3.96 2.74
N VAL A 53 -15.85 -3.27 3.74
CA VAL A 53 -16.24 -1.90 4.10
C VAL A 53 -15.95 -0.95 2.94
N HIS A 54 -14.78 -1.08 2.29
CA HIS A 54 -14.44 -0.26 1.14
C HIS A 54 -15.40 -0.50 -0.03
N PHE A 55 -15.72 -1.74 -0.36
CA PHE A 55 -16.62 -2.09 -1.46
C PHE A 55 -18.01 -1.47 -1.28
N ILE A 56 -18.59 -1.62 -0.08
CA ILE A 56 -19.88 -1.03 0.26
C ILE A 56 -19.79 0.50 0.17
N THR A 57 -18.83 1.09 0.88
CA THR A 57 -18.69 2.55 0.96
C THR A 57 -18.42 3.18 -0.41
N TYR A 58 -17.56 2.56 -1.23
CA TYR A 58 -17.26 3.00 -2.59
C TYR A 58 -18.52 3.02 -3.46
N LYS A 59 -19.33 1.96 -3.40
CA LYS A 59 -20.60 1.88 -4.15
C LYS A 59 -21.60 2.95 -3.72
N LEU A 60 -21.69 3.26 -2.43
CA LEU A 60 -22.55 4.35 -1.93
C LEU A 60 -22.02 5.73 -2.36
N ILE A 61 -20.73 5.96 -2.21
CA ILE A 61 -20.10 7.26 -2.48
C ILE A 61 -20.13 7.58 -3.99
N ARG A 62 -19.95 6.57 -4.86
CA ARG A 62 -19.99 6.76 -6.32
C ARG A 62 -21.36 7.15 -6.87
N LYS A 63 -22.43 7.13 -6.06
CA LYS A 63 -23.72 7.73 -6.43
C LYS A 63 -23.67 9.27 -6.48
N ARG A 64 -22.65 9.90 -5.89
CA ARG A 64 -22.48 11.35 -5.90
C ARG A 64 -21.80 11.82 -7.20
N LYS A 65 -22.29 12.96 -7.73
CA LYS A 65 -21.73 13.58 -8.95
C LYS A 65 -20.27 13.98 -8.76
N THR A 66 -19.91 14.53 -7.61
CA THR A 66 -18.54 14.98 -7.29
C THR A 66 -18.09 14.50 -5.90
N PRO A 67 -16.77 14.32 -5.68
CA PRO A 67 -16.23 14.04 -4.35
C PRO A 67 -16.37 15.26 -3.42
N MET A 68 -16.33 15.02 -2.10
CA MET A 68 -16.60 16.08 -1.10
C MET A 68 -15.51 17.16 -1.04
N PHE A 69 -14.26 16.81 -1.34
CA PHE A 69 -13.09 17.69 -1.21
C PHE A 69 -12.37 17.97 -2.55
N SER A 70 -12.95 17.54 -3.68
CA SER A 70 -12.41 17.76 -5.03
C SER A 70 -13.55 18.07 -6.01
N LYS A 71 -13.23 18.66 -7.15
CA LYS A 71 -14.20 18.94 -8.22
C LYS A 71 -14.50 17.68 -9.04
N ASP A 72 -13.49 16.84 -9.24
CA ASP A 72 -13.56 15.68 -10.12
C ASP A 72 -13.12 14.39 -9.42
N TRP A 73 -13.62 13.27 -9.94
CA TRP A 73 -13.22 11.93 -9.56
C TRP A 73 -11.89 11.56 -10.22
N PHE A 74 -10.86 11.29 -9.42
CA PHE A 74 -9.57 10.79 -9.90
C PHE A 74 -9.55 9.26 -9.87
N ILE A 75 -10.14 8.64 -10.90
CA ILE A 75 -10.20 7.17 -11.00
C ILE A 75 -9.27 6.73 -12.13
N PRO A 76 -8.31 5.83 -11.86
CA PRO A 76 -7.46 5.27 -12.90
C PRO A 76 -8.31 4.58 -13.96
N THR A 77 -8.13 4.94 -15.24
CA THR A 77 -8.85 4.35 -16.39
C THR A 77 -8.03 3.29 -17.11
N ARG A 78 -6.73 3.17 -16.83
CA ARG A 78 -5.86 2.17 -17.46
C ARG A 78 -6.17 0.78 -16.90
N GLN A 79 -6.42 -0.16 -17.80
CA GLN A 79 -6.69 -1.57 -17.50
C GLN A 79 -5.70 -2.53 -18.18
N GLU A 80 -4.72 -1.98 -18.90
CA GLU A 80 -3.73 -2.76 -19.64
C GLU A 80 -2.75 -3.44 -18.69
N ILE A 81 -2.56 -4.74 -18.89
CA ILE A 81 -1.55 -5.53 -18.17
C ILE A 81 -0.26 -5.44 -18.98
N THR A 82 0.68 -4.62 -18.54
CA THR A 82 1.97 -4.45 -19.20
C THR A 82 3.04 -5.40 -18.63
N PRO A 83 4.07 -5.77 -19.40
CA PRO A 83 5.21 -6.55 -18.89
C PRO A 83 5.89 -5.90 -17.70
N ALA A 84 5.98 -4.56 -17.68
CA ALA A 84 6.48 -3.81 -16.52
C ALA A 84 5.64 -4.05 -15.26
N LEU A 85 4.32 -4.10 -15.39
CA LEU A 85 3.43 -4.35 -14.26
C LEU A 85 3.63 -5.77 -13.71
N ILE A 86 3.74 -6.77 -14.58
CA ILE A 86 3.96 -8.16 -14.17
C ILE A 86 5.31 -8.29 -13.45
N ILE A 87 6.40 -7.87 -14.09
CA ILE A 87 7.76 -7.99 -13.52
C ILE A 87 7.87 -7.18 -12.22
N GLY A 88 7.34 -5.95 -12.21
CA GLY A 88 7.34 -5.09 -11.02
C GLY A 88 6.55 -5.69 -9.87
N SER A 89 5.37 -6.27 -10.14
CA SER A 89 4.54 -6.92 -9.11
C SER A 89 5.20 -8.15 -8.51
N LEU A 90 5.93 -8.95 -9.31
CA LEU A 90 6.70 -10.09 -8.84
C LEU A 90 7.85 -9.65 -7.92
N ILE A 91 8.66 -8.69 -8.36
CA ILE A 91 9.78 -8.17 -7.56
C ILE A 91 9.26 -7.57 -6.25
N PHE A 92 8.18 -6.79 -6.32
CA PHE A 92 7.55 -6.20 -5.14
C PHE A 92 7.00 -7.26 -4.19
N GLY A 93 6.33 -8.30 -4.71
CA GLY A 93 5.80 -9.41 -3.92
C GLY A 93 6.90 -10.21 -3.21
N ILE A 94 8.02 -10.50 -3.90
CA ILE A 94 9.18 -11.16 -3.31
C ILE A 94 9.78 -10.30 -2.19
N GLY A 95 9.96 -9.01 -2.44
CA GLY A 95 10.51 -8.07 -1.45
C GLY A 95 9.63 -7.95 -0.20
N TRP A 96 8.31 -7.83 -0.38
CA TRP A 96 7.34 -7.89 0.72
C TRP A 96 7.50 -9.20 1.48
N GLY A 97 7.48 -10.34 0.77
CA GLY A 97 7.54 -11.70 1.31
C GLY A 97 8.71 -11.92 2.25
N LEU A 98 9.89 -11.51 1.80
CA LEU A 98 11.14 -11.60 2.57
C LEU A 98 11.20 -10.60 3.72
N GLY A 99 10.71 -9.37 3.49
CA GLY A 99 10.76 -8.30 4.47
C GLY A 99 9.79 -8.51 5.63
N GLY A 100 8.60 -9.03 5.35
CA GLY A 100 7.48 -9.04 6.31
C GLY A 100 6.96 -7.62 6.61
N TYR A 101 7.23 -6.65 5.72
CA TYR A 101 6.81 -5.27 5.85
C TYR A 101 6.11 -4.81 4.58
N CYS A 102 4.85 -4.43 4.72
CA CYS A 102 4.10 -3.72 3.68
C CYS A 102 4.53 -2.24 3.66
N PRO A 103 4.53 -1.53 2.52
CA PRO A 103 4.94 -0.11 2.46
C PRO A 103 4.25 0.77 3.50
N THR A 104 2.97 0.52 3.73
CA THR A 104 2.18 1.22 4.74
C THR A 104 2.63 0.91 6.17
N VAL A 105 2.91 -0.36 6.48
CA VAL A 105 3.40 -0.77 7.79
C VAL A 105 4.79 -0.19 8.03
N SER A 106 5.67 -0.17 7.02
CA SER A 106 6.98 0.46 7.10
C SER A 106 6.86 1.93 7.52
N VAL A 107 5.99 2.71 6.87
CA VAL A 107 5.77 4.13 7.22
C VAL A 107 5.24 4.28 8.65
N THR A 108 4.26 3.48 9.04
CA THR A 108 3.59 3.62 10.34
C THR A 108 4.51 3.20 11.50
N THR A 109 5.34 2.17 11.27
CA THR A 109 6.31 1.66 12.25
C THR A 109 7.61 2.47 12.30
N LEU A 110 7.84 3.46 11.43
CA LEU A 110 8.94 4.40 11.62
C LEU A 110 8.84 5.14 12.97
N ALA A 111 7.61 5.35 13.45
CA ALA A 111 7.37 5.99 14.75
C ALA A 111 7.87 5.16 15.94
N SER A 112 8.15 3.86 15.78
CA SER A 112 8.76 3.05 16.84
C SER A 112 10.28 3.21 16.94
N PHE A 113 10.91 3.95 16.01
CA PHE A 113 12.36 4.16 15.94
C PHE A 113 13.21 2.88 15.90
N GLU A 114 12.61 1.75 15.50
CA GLU A 114 13.32 0.50 15.33
C GLU A 114 14.17 0.49 14.05
N THR A 115 15.33 -0.15 14.12
CA THR A 115 16.29 -0.18 13.00
C THR A 115 15.74 -0.88 11.76
N ARG A 116 14.95 -1.96 11.95
CA ARG A 116 14.46 -2.79 10.83
C ARG A 116 13.42 -2.06 9.95
N PRO A 117 12.35 -1.44 10.50
CA PRO A 117 11.46 -0.56 9.73
C PRO A 117 12.17 0.55 8.98
N ILE A 118 13.16 1.20 9.61
CA ILE A 118 13.93 2.30 9.00
C ILE A 118 14.68 1.82 7.76
N ILE A 119 15.39 0.68 7.86
CA ILE A 119 16.12 0.12 6.71
C ILE A 119 15.16 -0.24 5.57
N VAL A 120 14.03 -0.89 5.87
CA VAL A 120 13.07 -1.27 4.83
C VAL A 120 12.47 -0.04 4.17
N PHE A 121 12.06 0.96 4.95
CA PHE A 121 11.52 2.20 4.42
C PHE A 121 12.55 2.94 3.55
N ALA A 122 13.79 3.09 4.02
CA ALA A 122 14.87 3.68 3.25
C ALA A 122 15.12 2.92 1.94
N SER A 123 15.06 1.59 1.95
CA SER A 123 15.22 0.75 0.76
C SER A 123 14.09 0.98 -0.25
N ILE A 124 12.85 1.11 0.21
CA ILE A 124 11.68 1.44 -0.64
C ILE A 124 11.88 2.81 -1.31
N ILE A 125 12.27 3.82 -0.53
CA ILE A 125 12.55 5.17 -1.06
C ILE A 125 13.69 5.13 -2.07
N PHE A 126 14.78 4.43 -1.76
CA PHE A 126 15.93 4.29 -2.65
C PHE A 126 15.53 3.63 -3.98
N GLY A 127 14.75 2.55 -3.95
CA GLY A 127 14.25 1.89 -5.16
C GLY A 127 13.38 2.81 -6.03
N MET A 128 12.49 3.60 -5.41
CA MET A 128 11.66 4.57 -6.12
C MET A 128 12.48 5.68 -6.78
N LEU A 129 13.48 6.22 -6.07
CA LEU A 129 14.38 7.25 -6.60
C LEU A 129 15.24 6.72 -7.75
N LEU A 130 15.78 5.51 -7.60
CA LEU A 130 16.59 4.85 -8.61
C LEU A 130 15.78 4.59 -9.88
N PHE A 131 14.56 4.05 -9.75
CA PHE A 131 13.66 3.87 -10.88
C PHE A 131 13.31 5.21 -11.54
N GLY A 132 12.98 6.24 -10.76
CA GLY A 132 12.68 7.58 -11.30
C GLY A 132 13.86 8.21 -12.06
N PHE A 133 15.09 7.98 -11.60
CA PHE A 133 16.29 8.46 -12.29
C PHE A 133 16.56 7.69 -13.59
N MET A 134 16.38 6.36 -13.58
CA MET A 134 16.54 5.51 -14.76
C MET A 134 15.47 5.83 -15.82
N ASP A 135 14.21 6.01 -15.41
CA ASP A 135 13.13 6.35 -16.32
C ASP A 135 13.39 7.69 -17.01
N LYS A 136 13.87 8.69 -16.27
CA LYS A 136 14.21 10.01 -16.82
C LYS A 136 15.32 9.94 -17.88
N LYS A 137 16.25 8.99 -17.79
CA LYS A 137 17.37 8.84 -18.74
C LYS A 137 17.03 7.95 -19.94
N THR A 138 16.24 6.90 -19.73
CA THR A 138 16.06 5.83 -20.74
C THR A 138 14.64 5.81 -21.34
N HIS A 139 13.72 6.64 -20.81
CA HIS A 139 12.29 6.58 -21.10
C HIS A 139 11.77 5.14 -20.97
N LEU A 140 12.16 4.48 -19.88
CA LEU A 140 11.94 3.05 -19.67
C LEU A 140 10.44 2.74 -19.65
N LYS A 141 9.64 3.64 -19.06
CA LYS A 141 8.19 3.54 -19.01
C LYS A 141 7.53 3.52 -20.38
N SER A 142 7.97 4.37 -21.32
CA SER A 142 7.40 4.39 -22.68
C SER A 142 7.86 3.23 -23.56
N ARG A 143 8.85 2.45 -23.12
CA ARG A 143 9.30 1.23 -23.82
C ARG A 143 8.64 -0.05 -23.29
N LEU A 144 8.09 0.01 -22.07
CA LEU A 144 7.50 -1.14 -21.38
C LEU A 144 5.96 -1.10 -21.33
N GLU A 145 5.38 0.08 -21.56
CA GLU A 145 3.96 0.28 -21.87
C GLU A 145 3.74 0.19 -23.38
#